data_AF-A0A2S1PL07-F1
#
_entry.id   AF-A0A2S1PL07-F1
#
_cell.length_a   1.000
_cell.length_b   1.000
_cell.length_c   1.000
_cell.angle_alpha   90.00
_cell.angle_beta   90.00
_cell.angle_gamma   90.00
#
_symmetry.space_group_name_H-M   'P 1'
#
loop_
_entity.id
_entity.type
_entity.pdbx_description
1 polymer ?
#
loop_
_entity_poly.entity_id
_entity_poly.type
_entity_poly.pdbx_seq_one_letter_code
_entity_poly.pdbx_strand_id
1 'polypeptide(L)'
;MNTLNLLKSEIEEKQYQERKNQIKALEAEIDDLLFLTPHSLQEIIQEGSILRHCVGSQHYIERHTQGKTTIVFIRRKEKPDMPYFTLEYRNQQVIQIQGKCNRQEVPEKIKQAVRQWQENLQHALSS
;
A
#
# COMPACT_ATOMS: atom_id res chain seq x y z
N MET A 1 1.89 17.27 22.98
CA MET A 1 1.61 17.23 21.52
C MET A 1 1.77 18.65 21.01
N ASN A 2 2.64 18.87 20.02
CA ASN A 2 3.07 20.21 19.57
C ASN A 2 2.26 20.62 18.34
N THR A 3 1.68 21.83 18.32
CA THR A 3 0.76 22.32 17.26
C THR A 3 1.38 22.27 15.85
N LEU A 4 2.71 22.40 15.75
CA LEU A 4 3.48 22.30 14.51
C LEU A 4 3.37 20.91 13.84
N ASN A 5 3.32 19.83 14.63
CA ASN A 5 3.24 18.47 14.08
C ASN A 5 1.83 18.17 13.56
N LEU A 6 0.80 18.79 14.15
CA LEU A 6 -0.58 18.63 13.70
C LEU A 6 -0.76 19.26 12.32
N LEU A 7 -0.32 20.52 12.15
CA LEU A 7 -0.39 21.23 10.87
C LEU A 7 0.39 20.51 9.76
N LYS A 8 1.57 19.96 10.06
CA LYS A 8 2.34 19.16 9.08
C LYS A 8 1.54 17.94 8.62
N SER A 9 0.95 17.19 9.56
CA SER A 9 0.18 15.99 9.26
C SER A 9 -1.08 16.28 8.44
N GLU A 10 -1.75 17.41 8.70
CA GLU A 10 -2.93 17.84 7.93
C GLU A 10 -2.58 18.23 6.49
N ILE A 11 -1.44 18.89 6.27
CA ILE A 11 -0.95 19.22 4.93
C ILE A 11 -0.60 17.94 4.17
N GLU A 12 0.10 17.00 4.80
CA GLU A 12 0.47 15.71 4.20
C GLU A 12 -0.77 14.89 3.84
N GLU A 13 -1.78 14.85 4.71
CA GLU A 13 -3.04 14.16 4.44
C GLU A 13 -3.80 14.81 3.28
N LYS A 14 -3.84 16.15 3.21
CA LYS A 14 -4.48 16.86 2.09
C LYS A 14 -3.81 16.54 0.74
N GLN A 15 -2.47 16.56 0.70
CA GLN A 15 -1.70 16.16 -0.48
C GLN A 15 -1.97 14.70 -0.85
N TYR A 16 -2.11 13.83 0.14
CA TYR A 16 -2.43 12.44 -0.08
C TYR A 16 -3.82 12.24 -0.70
N GLN A 17 -4.83 13.00 -0.25
CA GLN A 17 -6.17 12.94 -0.82
C GLN A 17 -6.19 13.30 -2.31
N GLU A 18 -5.36 14.25 -2.76
CA GLU A 18 -5.22 14.58 -4.18
C GLU A 18 -4.61 13.40 -4.98
N ARG A 19 -3.60 12.74 -4.39
CA ARG A 19 -2.95 11.56 -4.98
C ARG A 19 -3.85 10.32 -4.98
N LYS A 20 -4.79 10.21 -4.04
CA LYS A 20 -5.65 9.05 -3.85
C LYS A 20 -6.35 8.59 -5.12
N ASN A 21 -6.82 9.54 -5.93
CA ASN A 21 -7.47 9.23 -7.22
C ASN A 21 -6.53 8.53 -8.21
N GLN A 22 -5.24 8.87 -8.20
CA GLN A 22 -4.24 8.25 -9.08
C GLN A 22 -3.93 6.82 -8.65
N ILE A 23 -3.82 6.59 -7.35
CA ILE A 23 -3.51 5.27 -6.81
C ILE A 23 -4.75 4.37 -6.74
N LYS A 24 -5.97 4.91 -6.78
CA LYS A 24 -7.19 4.10 -6.80
C LYS A 24 -7.25 3.11 -7.97
N ALA A 25 -6.61 3.43 -9.09
CA ALA A 25 -6.48 2.52 -10.23
C ALA A 25 -5.69 1.24 -9.90
N LEU A 26 -4.92 1.23 -8.79
CA LEU A 26 -4.19 0.09 -8.28
C LEU A 26 -5.09 -0.88 -7.50
N GLU A 27 -6.32 -0.50 -7.18
CA GLU A 27 -7.24 -1.36 -6.46
C GLU A 27 -7.80 -2.43 -7.41
N ALA A 28 -7.76 -3.68 -6.96
CA ALA A 28 -8.20 -4.79 -7.78
C ALA A 28 -8.57 -6.00 -6.91
N GLU A 29 -9.35 -6.87 -7.52
CA GLU A 29 -9.75 -8.14 -6.94
C GLU A 29 -9.19 -9.27 -7.81
N ILE A 30 -8.41 -10.18 -7.21
CA ILE A 30 -7.79 -11.30 -7.92
C ILE A 30 -7.91 -12.54 -7.05
N ASP A 31 -8.59 -13.55 -7.58
CA ASP A 31 -8.93 -14.78 -6.86
C ASP A 31 -9.57 -14.50 -5.51
N ASP A 32 -8.94 -14.90 -4.40
CA ASP A 32 -9.41 -14.69 -3.03
C ASP A 32 -8.74 -13.49 -2.34
N LEU A 33 -8.02 -12.67 -3.11
CA LEU A 33 -7.24 -11.55 -2.61
C LEU A 33 -7.79 -10.21 -3.10
N LEU A 34 -7.69 -9.22 -2.23
CA LEU A 34 -8.01 -7.83 -2.52
C LEU A 34 -6.74 -7.01 -2.45
N PHE A 35 -6.52 -6.19 -3.46
CA PHE A 35 -5.50 -5.17 -3.53
C PHE A 35 -6.18 -3.83 -3.25
N LEU A 36 -5.81 -3.20 -2.14
CA LEU A 36 -6.45 -1.96 -1.67
C LEU A 36 -5.39 -0.88 -1.49
N THR A 37 -5.77 0.37 -1.75
CA THR A 37 -4.91 1.50 -1.41
C THR A 37 -5.26 2.06 -0.04
N PRO A 38 -4.29 2.66 0.69
CA PRO A 38 -4.61 3.33 1.94
C PRO A 38 -5.59 4.48 1.68
N HIS A 39 -6.59 4.61 2.52
CA HIS A 39 -7.53 5.72 2.49
C HIS A 39 -6.95 6.98 3.10
N SER A 40 -5.98 6.81 4.00
CA SER A 40 -5.25 7.86 4.72
C SER A 40 -3.83 7.43 5.06
N LEU A 41 -2.96 8.40 5.38
CA LEU A 41 -1.61 8.11 5.85
C LEU A 41 -1.60 7.40 7.21
N GLN A 42 -2.65 7.59 8.02
CA GLN A 42 -2.81 6.89 9.30
C GLN A 42 -2.97 5.38 9.13
N GLU A 43 -3.63 4.91 8.06
CA GLU A 43 -3.75 3.47 7.81
C GLU A 43 -2.38 2.83 7.57
N ILE A 44 -1.46 3.53 6.91
CA ILE A 44 -0.07 3.04 6.70
C ILE A 44 0.66 2.90 8.04
N ILE A 45 0.47 3.86 8.96
CA ILE A 45 1.06 3.82 10.30
C ILE A 45 0.48 2.64 11.10
N GLN A 46 -0.85 2.48 11.08
CA GLN A 46 -1.53 1.38 11.77
C GLN A 46 -1.09 0.02 11.21
N GLU A 47 -1.02 -0.11 9.89
CA GLU A 47 -0.57 -1.31 9.20
C GLU A 47 0.86 -1.70 9.63
N GLY A 48 1.80 -0.75 9.57
CA GLY A 48 3.18 -0.98 9.98
C GLY A 48 3.31 -1.35 11.46
N SER A 49 2.48 -0.77 12.32
CA SER A 49 2.40 -1.11 13.74
C SER A 49 1.88 -2.55 13.95
N ILE A 50 0.78 -2.93 13.30
CA ILE A 50 0.16 -4.25 13.43
C ILE A 50 1.06 -5.35 12.87
N LEU A 51 1.61 -5.14 11.68
CA LEU A 51 2.49 -6.11 11.03
C LEU A 51 3.92 -6.06 11.59
N ARG A 52 4.24 -5.09 12.45
CA ARG A 52 5.56 -4.88 13.09
C ARG A 52 6.71 -4.86 12.09
N HIS A 53 6.53 -4.16 10.96
CA HIS A 53 7.59 -3.89 10.01
C HIS A 53 7.60 -2.43 9.55
N CYS A 54 8.71 -2.04 8.90
CA CYS A 54 9.14 -0.65 8.75
C CYS A 54 8.26 0.25 7.84
N VAL A 55 7.15 -0.25 7.29
CA VAL A 55 6.28 0.54 6.39
C VAL A 55 5.59 1.72 7.08
N GLY A 56 5.44 1.68 8.41
CA GLY A 56 4.88 2.80 9.20
C GLY A 56 5.88 3.89 9.60
N SER A 57 7.13 3.83 9.15
CA SER A 57 8.13 4.87 9.50
C SER A 57 7.93 6.15 8.69
N GLN A 58 8.30 7.30 9.27
CA GLN A 58 8.15 8.62 8.64
C GLN A 58 8.75 8.69 7.23
N HIS A 59 9.85 7.98 6.97
CA HIS A 59 10.48 7.92 5.64
C HIS A 59 9.62 7.23 4.58
N TYR A 60 8.78 6.25 4.95
CA TYR A 60 7.83 5.65 4.01
C TYR A 60 6.63 6.55 3.79
N ILE A 61 6.13 7.21 4.84
CA ILE A 61 5.02 8.16 4.75
C ILE A 61 5.40 9.31 3.81
N GLU A 62 6.53 9.97 4.03
CA GLU A 62 6.95 11.10 3.18
C GLU A 62 7.15 10.69 1.72
N ARG A 63 7.76 9.52 1.45
CA ARG A 63 7.93 9.00 0.08
C ARG A 63 6.60 8.59 -0.55
N HIS A 64 5.67 8.09 0.25
CA HIS A 64 4.32 7.74 -0.19
C HIS A 64 3.46 8.98 -0.43
N THR A 65 3.61 10.05 0.33
CA THR A 65 2.92 11.32 0.03
C THR A 65 3.47 11.93 -1.26
N GLN A 66 4.79 11.84 -1.47
CA GLN A 66 5.49 12.46 -2.62
C GLN A 66 5.40 11.71 -3.96
N GLY A 67 4.73 10.56 -4.07
CA GLY A 67 4.72 9.81 -5.33
C GLY A 67 5.91 8.87 -5.54
N LYS A 68 6.95 8.96 -4.71
CA LYS A 68 8.22 8.22 -4.88
C LYS A 68 8.08 6.74 -4.60
N THR A 69 7.06 6.34 -3.84
CA THR A 69 6.68 4.95 -3.64
C THR A 69 5.18 4.86 -3.38
N THR A 70 4.59 3.69 -3.61
CA THR A 70 3.17 3.44 -3.35
C THR A 70 3.06 2.15 -2.57
N ILE A 71 2.38 2.19 -1.43
CA ILE A 71 2.09 1.02 -0.63
C ILE A 71 0.69 0.59 -1.00
N VAL A 72 0.53 -0.69 -1.35
CA VAL A 72 -0.74 -1.34 -1.63
C VAL A 72 -0.92 -2.44 -0.59
N PHE A 73 -2.10 -2.51 0.02
CA PHE A 73 -2.46 -3.54 0.96
C PHE A 73 -2.99 -4.75 0.21
N ILE A 74 -2.48 -5.93 0.57
CA ILE A 74 -3.04 -7.21 0.14
C ILE A 74 -3.86 -7.74 1.30
N ARG A 75 -5.11 -8.07 1.03
CA ARG A 75 -6.08 -8.61 2.00
C ARG A 75 -6.68 -9.90 1.49
N ARG A 76 -7.25 -10.69 2.39
CA ARG A 76 -8.10 -11.83 2.03
C ARG A 76 -9.53 -11.33 1.87
N LYS A 77 -10.24 -11.76 0.84
CA LYS A 77 -11.66 -11.43 0.65
C LYS A 77 -12.54 -11.76 1.85
N GLU A 78 -12.25 -12.88 2.50
CA GLU A 78 -12.99 -13.34 3.68
C GLU A 78 -12.80 -12.43 4.90
N LYS A 79 -11.70 -11.65 4.93
CA LYS A 79 -11.30 -10.78 6.04
C LYS A 79 -10.62 -9.51 5.51
N PRO A 80 -11.37 -8.61 4.84
CA PRO A 80 -10.82 -7.43 4.18
C PRO A 80 -10.20 -6.44 5.19
N ASP A 81 -10.75 -6.38 6.40
CA ASP A 81 -10.30 -5.48 7.46
C ASP A 81 -9.04 -5.96 8.21
N MET A 82 -8.56 -7.18 7.93
CA MET A 82 -7.40 -7.73 8.63
C MET A 82 -6.10 -7.58 7.84
N PRO A 83 -5.04 -7.00 8.46
CA PRO A 83 -3.72 -6.95 7.86
C PRO A 83 -3.18 -8.31 7.44
N TYR A 84 -2.69 -8.41 6.20
CA TYR A 84 -2.16 -9.67 5.66
C TYR A 84 -0.78 -9.50 5.04
N PHE A 85 -0.68 -8.80 3.90
CA PHE A 85 0.61 -8.44 3.28
C PHE A 85 0.56 -7.00 2.77
N THR A 86 1.73 -6.41 2.57
CA THR A 86 1.89 -5.12 1.91
C THR A 86 2.78 -5.28 0.68
N LEU A 87 2.49 -4.48 -0.35
CA LEU A 87 3.18 -4.45 -1.62
C LEU A 87 3.75 -3.04 -1.83
N GLU A 88 5.04 -2.93 -2.09
CA GLU A 88 5.65 -1.67 -2.52
C GLU A 88 5.70 -1.61 -4.04
N TYR A 89 5.04 -0.60 -4.60
CA TYR A 89 4.95 -0.34 -6.03
C TYR A 89 5.56 1.02 -6.38
N ARG A 90 6.52 1.01 -7.30
CA ARG A 90 7.25 2.22 -7.73
C ARG A 90 7.67 2.08 -9.19
N ASN A 91 7.61 3.17 -9.95
CA ASN A 91 8.02 3.21 -11.36
C ASN A 91 7.38 2.08 -12.20
N GLN A 92 6.09 1.85 -11.98
CA GLN A 92 5.31 0.79 -12.65
C GLN A 92 5.80 -0.64 -12.38
N GLN A 93 6.53 -0.85 -11.30
CA GLN A 93 7.10 -2.14 -10.92
C GLN A 93 6.87 -2.47 -9.44
N VAL A 94 6.68 -3.75 -9.17
CA VAL A 94 6.68 -4.29 -7.81
C VAL A 94 8.12 -4.37 -7.30
N ILE A 95 8.40 -3.65 -6.21
CA ILE A 95 9.72 -3.61 -5.58
C ILE A 95 9.86 -4.67 -4.50
N GLN A 96 8.85 -4.81 -3.64
CA GLN A 96 8.86 -5.80 -2.56
C GLN A 96 7.45 -6.16 -2.10
N ILE A 97 7.33 -7.37 -1.55
CA ILE A 97 6.14 -7.84 -0.84
C ILE A 97 6.59 -8.17 0.58
N GLN A 98 5.99 -7.52 1.58
CA GLN A 98 6.32 -7.72 2.99
C GLN A 98 5.11 -8.28 3.75
N GLY A 99 5.33 -9.40 4.43
CA GLY A 99 4.39 -9.95 5.41
C GLY A 99 4.79 -9.60 6.84
N LYS A 100 4.15 -10.26 7.80
CA LYS A 100 4.36 -10.00 9.23
C LYS A 100 5.84 -10.11 9.63
N CYS A 101 6.31 -9.10 10.37
CA CYS A 101 7.67 -8.99 10.91
C CYS A 101 8.81 -9.11 9.87
N ASN A 102 8.57 -8.84 8.57
CA ASN A 102 9.55 -9.05 7.48
C ASN A 102 10.13 -10.48 7.38
N ARG A 103 9.54 -11.45 8.08
CA ARG A 103 10.04 -12.83 8.20
C ARG A 103 9.08 -13.85 7.61
N GLN A 104 7.85 -13.42 7.33
CA GLN A 104 6.86 -14.28 6.72
C GLN A 104 7.20 -14.49 5.25
N GLU A 105 7.46 -15.73 4.87
CA GLU A 105 7.60 -16.11 3.48
C GLU A 105 6.32 -15.78 2.71
N VAL A 106 6.49 -15.17 1.53
CA VAL A 106 5.38 -14.82 0.65
C VAL A 106 4.93 -16.09 -0.06
N PRO A 107 3.70 -16.59 0.18
CA PRO A 107 3.20 -17.79 -0.49
C PRO A 107 3.15 -17.61 -2.01
N GLU A 108 3.39 -18.68 -2.76
CA GLU A 108 3.36 -18.64 -4.24
C GLU A 108 2.03 -18.10 -4.79
N LYS A 109 0.90 -18.41 -4.15
CA LYS A 109 -0.43 -17.86 -4.51
C LYS A 109 -0.43 -16.33 -4.52
N ILE A 110 0.23 -15.69 -3.54
CA ILE A 110 0.32 -14.22 -3.49
C ILE A 110 1.22 -13.71 -4.61
N LYS A 111 2.35 -14.37 -4.86
CA LYS A 111 3.25 -13.97 -5.97
C LYS A 111 2.56 -14.05 -7.32
N GLN A 112 1.76 -15.10 -7.55
CA GLN A 112 0.96 -15.26 -8.77
C GLN A 112 -0.09 -14.15 -8.89
N ALA A 113 -0.86 -13.89 -7.84
CA ALA A 113 -1.85 -12.81 -7.83
C ALA A 113 -1.20 -11.44 -8.07
N VAL A 114 -0.03 -11.16 -7.48
CA VAL A 114 0.71 -9.92 -7.70
C VAL A 114 1.19 -9.78 -9.15
N ARG A 115 1.60 -10.88 -9.80
CA ARG A 115 1.96 -10.86 -11.23
C ARG A 115 0.76 -10.52 -12.09
N GLN A 116 -0.36 -11.21 -11.89
CA GLN A 116 -1.59 -10.96 -12.62
C GLN A 116 -2.10 -9.53 -12.39
N TRP A 117 -1.97 -9.03 -11.17
CA TRP A 117 -2.28 -7.64 -10.84
C TRP A 117 -1.44 -6.66 -11.65
N GLN A 118 -0.12 -6.88 -11.73
CA GLN A 118 0.77 -6.02 -12.48
C GLN A 118 0.48 -6.08 -14.00
N GLU A 119 0.19 -7.26 -14.53
CA GLU A 119 -0.19 -7.44 -15.94
C GLU A 119 -1.48 -6.69 -16.27
N ASN A 120 -2.52 -6.83 -15.45
CA ASN A 120 -3.80 -6.12 -15.61
C ASN A 120 -3.61 -4.60 -15.66
N LEU A 121 -2.74 -4.06 -14.80
CA LEU A 121 -2.42 -2.63 -14.80
C LEU A 121 -1.70 -2.20 -16.07
N GLN A 122 -0.75 -2.99 -16.57
CA GLN A 122 -0.03 -2.68 -17.81
C GLN A 122 -0.97 -2.70 -19.02
N HIS A 123 -1.91 -3.66 -19.06
CA HIS A 123 -2.94 -3.71 -20.09
C HIS A 123 -3.89 -2.50 -20.03
N ALA A 124 -4.33 -2.11 -18.83
CA ALA A 124 -5.21 -0.96 -18.64
C ALA A 124 -4.54 0.39 -19.01
N LEU A 125 -3.21 0.49 -18.87
CA LEU A 125 -2.45 1.69 -19.24
C LEU A 125 -2.06 1.74 -20.72
N SER A 126 -2.15 0.62 -21.44
CA SER A 126 -1.81 0.51 -22.87
C SER A 126 -3.03 0.43 -23.80
N SER A 127 -4.24 0.40 -23.23
CA SER A 127 -5.53 0.41 -23.93
C SER A 127 -6.14 1.81 -23.95
#